data_AF-D1CDL7-F1
#
_entry.id   AF-D1CDL7-F1
#
_cell.length_a   1.000
_cell.length_b   1.000
_cell.length_c   1.000
_cell.angle_alpha   90.00
_cell.angle_beta   90.00
_cell.angle_gamma   90.00
#
_symmetry.space_group_name_H-M   'P 1'
#
loop_
_entity.id
_entity.type
_entity.pdbx_description
1 polymer ?
#
loop_
_entity_poly.entity_id
_entity_poly.type
_entity_poly.pdbx_seq_one_letter_code
_entity_poly.pdbx_strand_id
1 'polypeptide(L)'
;MIADNGNAVTGTRDVVYDLISVIYHALKGAETYSSYVEDADFMGDQELVQFFRRVQEEDRRRAEEAKRLLRKHLAREAAEDWNPVEAHVKGISLDVV
;
A
#
# COMPACT_ATOMS: atom_id res chain seq x y z
N MET A 1 -36.08 -3.37 0.51
CA MET A 1 -35.07 -2.96 -0.49
C MET A 1 -33.71 -3.30 0.08
N ILE A 2 -33.07 -4.35 -0.44
CA ILE A 2 -31.69 -4.70 -0.14
C ILE A 2 -30.85 -3.89 -1.13
N ALA A 3 -29.93 -3.04 -0.66
CA ALA A 3 -29.05 -2.28 -1.54
C ALA A 3 -28.09 -3.26 -2.24
N ASP A 4 -28.13 -3.23 -3.57
CA ASP A 4 -27.22 -3.93 -4.46
C ASP A 4 -25.81 -3.37 -4.29
N ASN A 5 -24.94 -4.17 -3.67
CA ASN A 5 -23.53 -3.82 -3.48
C ASN A 5 -22.79 -4.05 -4.79
N GLY A 6 -22.86 -3.04 -5.66
CA GLY A 6 -22.19 -2.89 -6.95
C GLY A 6 -20.99 -3.80 -7.15
N ASN A 7 -21.27 -4.94 -7.79
CA ASN A 7 -20.28 -5.82 -8.37
C ASN A 7 -19.83 -5.21 -9.71
N ALA A 8 -18.69 -4.54 -9.73
CA ALA A 8 -18.11 -3.96 -10.94
C ALA A 8 -16.82 -4.70 -11.36
N VAL A 9 -16.99 -5.72 -12.21
CA VAL A 9 -16.15 -6.10 -13.36
C VAL A 9 -14.62 -6.28 -13.16
N THR A 10 -14.15 -6.71 -11.98
CA THR A 10 -13.02 -7.69 -11.83
C THR A 10 -13.22 -8.67 -10.66
N GLY A 11 -14.42 -8.73 -10.08
CA GLY A 11 -14.88 -9.88 -9.28
C GLY A 11 -14.44 -9.97 -7.82
N THR A 12 -13.40 -9.25 -7.39
CA THR A 12 -13.10 -9.09 -5.94
C THR A 12 -12.68 -7.66 -5.67
N ARG A 13 -13.35 -6.97 -4.74
CA ARG A 13 -12.77 -5.78 -4.09
C ARG A 13 -11.64 -6.26 -3.20
N ASP A 14 -10.46 -6.41 -3.77
CA ASP A 14 -9.27 -6.88 -3.08
C ASP A 14 -8.45 -5.67 -2.62
N VAL A 15 -8.70 -5.25 -1.39
CA VAL A 15 -8.02 -4.10 -0.77
C VAL A 15 -6.50 -4.33 -0.69
N VAL A 16 -6.05 -5.59 -0.58
CA VAL A 16 -4.64 -5.95 -0.60
C VAL A 16 -4.07 -5.70 -1.99
N TYR A 17 -4.72 -6.19 -3.04
CA TYR A 17 -4.33 -5.92 -4.43
C TYR A 17 -4.29 -4.42 -4.74
N ASP A 18 -5.31 -3.66 -4.32
CA ASP A 18 -5.39 -2.23 -4.55
C ASP A 18 -4.24 -1.48 -3.88
N LEU A 19 -3.95 -1.80 -2.60
CA LEU A 19 -2.86 -1.18 -1.86
C LEU A 19 -1.48 -1.57 -2.40
N ILE A 20 -1.29 -2.83 -2.80
CA ILE A 20 -0.04 -3.28 -3.45
C ILE A 20 0.16 -2.54 -4.77
N SER A 21 -0.90 -2.36 -5.56
CA SER A 21 -0.86 -1.63 -6.82
C SER A 21 -0.42 -0.17 -6.61
N VAL A 22 -1.00 0.51 -5.61
CA VAL A 22 -0.59 1.88 -5.24
C VAL A 22 0.88 1.94 -4.80
N ILE A 23 1.31 1.00 -3.94
CA ILE A 23 2.71 0.92 -3.48
C ILE A 23 3.66 0.74 -4.66
N TYR A 24 3.36 -0.20 -5.56
CA TYR A 24 4.17 -0.49 -6.73
C TYR A 24 4.32 0.74 -7.63
N HIS A 25 3.21 1.36 -8.03
CA HIS A 25 3.26 2.50 -8.94
C HIS A 25 3.96 3.71 -8.34
N ALA A 26 3.74 4.00 -7.05
CA ALA A 26 4.43 5.10 -6.38
C ALA A 26 5.95 4.85 -6.27
N LEU A 27 6.37 3.65 -5.86
CA LEU A 27 7.81 3.34 -5.80
C LEU A 27 8.46 3.33 -7.20
N LYS A 28 7.74 2.82 -8.21
CA LYS A 28 8.22 2.83 -9.60
C LYS A 28 8.35 4.25 -10.15
N GLY A 29 7.39 5.12 -9.84
CA GLY A 29 7.44 6.55 -10.16
C GLY A 29 8.67 7.19 -9.52
N ALA A 30 8.82 7.05 -8.20
CA ALA A 30 9.94 7.61 -7.45
C ALA A 30 11.31 7.13 -7.95
N GLU A 31 11.46 5.86 -8.35
CA GLU A 31 12.67 5.34 -9.01
C GLU A 31 12.93 6.07 -10.34
N THR A 32 11.90 6.15 -11.19
CA THR A 32 11.98 6.76 -12.52
C THR A 32 12.36 8.24 -12.46
N TYR A 33 11.82 8.99 -11.50
CA TYR A 33 12.09 10.42 -11.37
C TYR A 33 13.54 10.73 -11.02
N SER A 34 14.32 9.78 -10.50
CA SER A 34 15.76 9.97 -10.28
C SER A 34 16.49 10.31 -11.58
N SER A 35 16.19 9.58 -12.66
CA SER A 35 16.78 9.84 -13.98
C SER A 35 16.30 11.17 -14.56
N TYR A 36 15.05 11.56 -14.31
CA TYR A 36 14.54 12.86 -14.78
C TYR A 36 15.18 14.04 -14.04
N VAL A 37 15.55 13.87 -12.77
CA VAL A 37 16.35 14.85 -12.02
C VAL A 37 17.73 14.99 -12.65
N GLU A 38 18.39 13.88 -13.00
CA GLU A 38 19.70 13.89 -13.65
C GLU A 38 19.66 14.58 -15.02
N ASP A 39 18.66 14.28 -15.85
CA ASP A 39 18.48 14.93 -17.15
C ASP A 39 18.24 16.44 -17.02
N ALA A 40 17.38 16.86 -16.09
CA ALA A 40 17.08 18.27 -15.85
C ALA A 40 18.31 19.03 -15.32
N ASP A 41 19.10 18.41 -14.44
CA ASP A 41 20.33 18.99 -13.90
C ASP A 41 21.39 19.17 -15.00
N PHE A 42 21.54 18.17 -15.88
CA PHE A 42 22.42 18.26 -17.05
C PHE A 42 22.02 19.40 -18.01
N MET A 43 20.72 19.63 -18.18
CA MET A 43 20.19 20.73 -18.99
C MET A 43 20.24 22.10 -18.29
N GLY A 44 20.61 22.14 -17.00
CA GLY A 44 20.61 23.37 -16.20
C GLY A 44 19.21 23.89 -15.85
N ASP A 45 18.17 23.08 -16.00
CA ASP A 45 16.78 23.46 -15.72
C ASP A 45 16.45 23.21 -14.24
N GLN A 46 16.73 24.20 -13.41
CA GLN A 46 16.53 24.11 -11.96
C GLN A 46 15.05 24.03 -11.55
N GLU A 47 14.12 24.53 -12.38
CA GLU A 47 12.69 24.41 -12.08
C GLU A 47 12.24 22.96 -12.20
N LEU A 48 12.66 22.27 -13.26
CA LEU A 48 12.39 20.84 -13.46
C LEU A 48 13.09 19.98 -12.41
N VAL A 49 14.34 20.27 -12.04
CA VAL A 49 15.04 19.57 -10.95
C VAL A 49 14.22 19.61 -9.66
N GLN A 50 13.74 20.80 -9.28
CA GLN A 50 12.94 20.95 -8.06
C GLN A 50 11.58 20.25 -8.18
N PHE A 51 10.94 20.33 -9.34
CA PHE A 51 9.68 19.64 -9.58
C PHE A 51 9.82 18.12 -9.43
N PHE A 52 10.76 17.49 -10.12
CA PHE A 52 10.93 16.03 -10.05
C PHE A 52 11.35 15.54 -8.66
N ARG A 53 12.18 16.30 -7.95
CA ARG A 53 12.51 15.99 -6.54
C ARG A 53 11.28 16.03 -5.63
N ARG A 54 10.39 17.00 -5.82
CA ARG A 54 9.14 17.09 -5.04
C ARG A 54 8.23 15.89 -5.33
N VAL A 55 7.97 15.59 -6.60
CA VAL A 55 7.09 14.47 -6.98
C VAL A 55 7.68 13.12 -6.52
N GLN A 56 9.00 12.94 -6.59
CA GLN A 56 9.68 11.77 -6.03
C GLN A 56 9.43 11.60 -4.54
N GLU A 57 9.52 12.68 -3.77
CA GLU A 57 9.27 12.64 -2.32
C GLU A 57 7.79 12.39 -2.00
N GLU A 58 6.88 12.99 -2.77
CA GLU A 58 5.43 12.74 -2.64
C GLU A 58 5.07 11.27 -2.89
N ASP A 59 5.67 10.65 -3.90
CA ASP A 59 5.47 9.24 -4.22
C ASP A 59 6.05 8.32 -3.15
N ARG A 60 7.23 8.63 -2.59
CA ARG A 60 7.79 7.89 -1.45
C ARG A 60 6.85 7.94 -0.24
N ARG A 61 6.31 9.12 0.07
CA ARG A 61 5.33 9.28 1.17
C ARG A 61 4.06 8.48 0.91
N ARG A 62 3.54 8.52 -0.32
CA ARG A 62 2.36 7.74 -0.71
C ARG A 62 2.57 6.24 -0.55
N ALA A 63 3.74 5.74 -0.95
CA ALA A 63 4.10 4.33 -0.77
C ALA A 63 4.14 3.94 0.72
N GLU A 64 4.74 4.77 1.58
CA GLU A 64 4.78 4.49 3.02
C GLU A 64 3.40 4.56 3.68
N GLU A 65 2.56 5.50 3.28
CA GLU A 65 1.18 5.56 3.74
C GLU A 65 0.39 4.31 3.34
N ALA A 66 0.48 3.90 2.07
CA ALA A 66 -0.19 2.69 1.58
C ALA A 66 0.32 1.42 2.29
N LYS A 67 1.64 1.31 2.56
CA LYS A 67 2.20 0.21 3.37
C LYS A 67 1.63 0.20 4.80
N ARG A 68 1.46 1.37 5.42
CA ARG A 68 0.86 1.46 6.76
C ARG A 68 -0.60 1.02 6.76
N LEU A 69 -1.37 1.43 5.75
CA LEU A 69 -2.77 1.01 5.58
C LEU A 69 -2.87 -0.50 5.36
N LEU A 70 -1.98 -1.07 4.53
CA LEU A 70 -1.93 -2.51 4.27
C LEU A 70 -1.67 -3.30 5.55
N ARG A 71 -0.66 -2.91 6.34
CA ARG A 71 -0.38 -3.57 7.63
C ARG A 71 -1.58 -3.51 8.58
N LYS A 72 -2.27 -2.38 8.64
CA LYS A 72 -3.46 -2.21 9.48
C LYS A 72 -4.60 -3.13 9.02
N HIS A 73 -4.80 -3.27 7.72
CA HIS A 73 -5.81 -4.15 7.14
C HIS A 73 -5.52 -5.62 7.44
N LEU A 74 -4.30 -6.09 7.17
CA LEU A 74 -3.89 -7.47 7.45
C LEU A 74 -3.96 -7.83 8.94
N ALA A 75 -3.59 -6.91 9.83
CA ALA A 75 -3.73 -7.12 11.28
C ALA A 75 -5.20 -7.26 11.71
N ARG A 76 -6.12 -6.55 11.04
CA ARG A 76 -7.55 -6.67 11.29
C ARG A 76 -8.11 -8.00 10.78
N GLU A 77 -7.76 -8.41 9.57
CA GLU A 77 -8.17 -9.71 9.03
C GLU A 77 -7.69 -10.86 9.92
N ALA A 78 -6.42 -10.83 10.36
CA ALA A 78 -5.89 -11.83 11.29
C ALA A 78 -6.63 -11.89 12.65
N ALA A 79 -7.11 -10.74 13.13
CA ALA A 79 -7.91 -10.67 14.35
C ALA A 79 -9.35 -11.17 14.16
N GLU A 80 -9.91 -11.01 12.96
CA GLU A 80 -11.25 -11.50 12.59
C GLU A 80 -11.23 -13.02 12.34
N ASP A 81 -10.16 -13.56 11.74
CA ASP A 81 -9.96 -15.00 11.54
C ASP A 81 -9.67 -15.76 12.84
N TRP A 82 -9.19 -15.07 13.88
CA TRP A 82 -8.93 -15.66 15.18
C TRP A 82 -10.24 -16.02 15.92
N ASN A 83 -10.54 -17.31 16.02
CA ASN A 83 -11.63 -17.84 16.84
C ASN A 83 -11.09 -18.45 18.16
N PRO A 84 -11.23 -17.75 19.30
CA PRO A 84 -10.72 -18.23 20.59
C PRO A 84 -11.41 -19.51 21.08
N VAL A 85 -12.63 -19.80 20.62
CA VAL A 85 -13.37 -21.00 21.00
C VAL A 85 -12.82 -22.25 20.30
N GLU A 86 -12.39 -22.13 19.04
CA GLU A 86 -11.74 -23.23 18.30
C GLU A 86 -10.30 -23.49 18.75
N ALA A 87 -9.58 -22.44 19.19
CA ALA A 87 -8.21 -22.58 19.69
C ALA A 87 -8.13 -23.50 20.93
N HIS A 88 -9.15 -23.44 21.81
CA HIS A 88 -9.25 -24.31 22.99
C HIS A 88 -9.51 -25.78 22.61
N VAL A 89 -10.26 -26.03 21.53
CA VAL A 89 -10.54 -27.38 21.01
C VAL A 89 -9.30 -28.00 20.36
N LYS A 90 -8.41 -27.19 19.78
CA LYS A 90 -7.18 -27.64 19.12
C LYS A 90 -5.99 -27.85 20.07
N GLY A 91 -6.15 -27.65 21.37
CA GLY A 91 -5.11 -27.95 22.37
C GLY A 91 -3.84 -27.10 22.25
N ILE A 92 -3.91 -25.93 21.60
CA ILE A 92 -2.77 -25.02 21.49
C ILE A 92 -2.70 -24.22 22.79
N SER A 93 -1.82 -24.62 23.70
CA SER A 93 -1.51 -23.88 24.93
C SER A 93 -0.76 -22.60 24.55
N LEU A 94 -1.39 -21.44 24.74
CA LEU A 94 -0.69 -20.15 24.69
C LEU A 94 -0.16 -19.84 26.10
N ASP A 95 1.14 -19.99 26.30
CA ASP A 95 1.81 -19.35 27.44
C ASP A 95 1.85 -17.84 27.14
N VAL A 96 0.88 -17.12 27.70
CA VAL A 96 0.89 -15.65 27.75
C VAL A 96 1.65 -15.25 29.03
N VAL A 97 2.97 -15.08 28.92
CA VAL A 97 3.77 -14.02 29.58
C VAL A 97 4.99 -13.73 28.70
#